data_AF-A0AAW0YSQ9-F1
#
_entry.id   AF-A0AAW0YSQ9-F1
#
_cell.length_a   1.000
_cell.length_b   1.000
_cell.length_c   1.000
_cell.angle_alpha   90.00
_cell.angle_beta   90.00
_cell.angle_gamma   90.00
#
_symmetry.space_group_name_H-M   'P 1'
#
loop_
_entity.id
_entity.type
_entity.pdbx_description
1 polymer ?
#
loop_
_entity_poly.entity_id
_entity_poly.type
_entity_poly.pdbx_seq_one_letter_code
_entity_poly.pdbx_strand_id
1 'polypeptide(L)'
;MTDHVQLEPSRSPSLSPSSSQSGTTAPTLADSASMASSSHLSPRPPPQTQSPLLRSPAEIIQKVLVITGGECLTALSRTARCCRDLRRYVYGNSDQALWRNIHCLVYDDPRLAGAFPTRRQTNDIDWRTNIQNREFVGRMFREWDEERFPEVSQHLDLVLETLLEMYLDLPAAPDQNNTNPHATHESRNVYFLNPYLNSPLFTYIYHHLRLAEVKQVLRPLPGQAGNPNRRTVRRVINPVLSRLHCLVPPDYDDANSEDREWRGYVREVVYSGKNYQEKNDWGPFHPDGKVDWTLVDAISSVMMSNAKEVLDSEDDGSWREAIHPMSFGVEAVRGWGYEHLQRPADLPDGEIWDWADVQGLWCGSYAFLDYADWVSLNEPRLILLRGRVSQLDLTRYHEAVGDLMRLNLVLDNDQPASHKALAGHGRTGNSALQPIETHLPTSDLLPPIYFHGDSVQHHGLSTYPSHTPMSFVRGVVRLTADNPPQVRWTLVIRYGDEDRWRLECVQVGGRGSKRGFFGIWTDALKEEHSPNGPVWYWKA
;
A
#
# COMPACT_ATOMS: atom_id res chain seq x y z
N MET A 1 27.33 -19.32 38.66
CA MET A 1 28.75 -18.95 38.63
C MET A 1 28.88 -17.77 37.70
N THR A 2 28.73 -16.60 38.30
CA THR A 2 28.85 -15.27 37.71
C THR A 2 30.30 -14.83 37.84
N ASP A 3 30.89 -14.26 36.80
CA ASP A 3 31.99 -13.31 36.96
C ASP A 3 31.78 -12.08 36.07
N HIS A 4 31.71 -10.96 36.78
CA HIS A 4 31.60 -9.59 36.32
C HIS A 4 32.99 -9.03 36.01
N VAL A 5 33.12 -8.24 34.95
CA VAL A 5 34.11 -7.14 34.91
C VAL A 5 33.45 -5.90 34.31
N GLN A 6 33.09 -4.97 35.19
CA GLN A 6 32.94 -3.54 34.88
C GLN A 6 34.32 -2.88 34.99
N LEU A 7 34.56 -1.81 34.23
CA LEU A 7 35.14 -0.55 34.72
C LEU A 7 35.22 0.50 33.60
N GLU A 8 34.46 1.57 33.80
CA GLU A 8 34.59 2.92 33.23
C GLU A 8 35.10 3.84 34.37
N PRO A 9 35.37 5.15 34.18
CA PRO A 9 36.31 5.81 33.28
C PRO A 9 37.15 6.88 34.05
N SER A 10 37.89 7.71 33.31
CA SER A 10 38.05 9.16 33.51
C SER A 10 39.46 9.77 33.76
N ARG A 11 39.68 10.83 32.98
CA ARG A 11 40.35 12.11 33.26
C ARG A 11 41.88 12.23 33.29
N SER A 12 42.28 13.24 32.50
CA SER A 12 43.53 13.98 32.38
C SER A 12 44.14 14.45 33.71
N PRO A 13 45.45 14.82 33.70
CA PRO A 13 45.75 16.23 33.94
C PRO A 13 46.96 16.80 33.17
N SER A 14 47.09 18.10 33.36
CA SER A 14 47.93 19.11 32.73
C SER A 14 49.22 19.45 33.51
N LEU A 15 50.17 20.09 32.79
CA LEU A 15 51.12 21.15 33.21
C LEU A 15 52.29 20.85 34.19
N SER A 16 53.52 20.84 33.62
CA SER A 16 54.79 21.59 33.96
C SER A 16 55.32 21.65 35.43
N PRO A 17 56.58 22.05 35.78
CA PRO A 17 57.68 22.71 35.02
C PRO A 17 59.15 22.27 35.38
N SER A 18 60.13 23.06 34.91
CA SER A 18 61.49 23.32 35.48
C SER A 18 62.69 22.43 35.07
N SER A 19 63.67 23.00 34.34
CA SER A 19 65.03 23.47 34.76
C SER A 19 66.07 22.33 34.74
N SER A 20 67.29 22.43 34.19
CA SER A 20 68.32 23.47 34.34
C SER A 20 69.59 23.14 33.51
N GLN A 21 70.28 24.21 33.04
CA GLN A 21 71.76 24.38 32.87
C GLN A 21 72.51 23.45 31.87
N SER A 22 73.51 23.87 31.08
CA SER A 22 74.66 24.76 31.36
C SER A 22 75.43 25.16 30.07
N GLY A 23 76.01 26.37 30.06
CA GLY A 23 77.27 26.81 29.41
C GLY A 23 77.41 26.70 27.88
N THR A 24 77.96 27.64 27.12
CA THR A 24 79.24 28.34 27.34
C THR A 24 79.41 29.46 26.30
N THR A 25 79.78 30.65 26.79
CA THR A 25 80.66 31.71 26.20
C THR A 25 80.45 32.31 24.81
N ALA A 26 80.26 33.64 24.85
CA ALA A 26 80.39 34.71 23.85
C ALA A 26 81.85 34.86 23.29
N PRO A 27 82.21 35.79 22.35
CA PRO A 27 81.79 37.20 22.37
C PRO A 27 81.59 37.98 21.04
N THR A 28 80.92 39.14 21.21
CA THR A 28 81.16 40.47 20.58
C THR A 28 80.87 40.73 19.10
N LEU A 29 79.87 41.59 18.80
CA LEU A 29 80.07 43.04 18.53
C LEU A 29 78.74 43.79 18.37
N ALA A 30 78.81 45.09 18.63
CA ALA A 30 77.74 46.01 18.97
C ALA A 30 76.90 46.55 17.78
N ASP A 31 75.70 46.99 18.15
CA ASP A 31 74.94 48.17 17.70
C ASP A 31 74.63 48.38 16.21
N SER A 32 73.33 48.27 15.89
CA SER A 32 72.61 49.41 15.30
C SER A 32 71.10 49.25 15.46
N ALA A 33 70.50 50.31 15.99
CA ALA A 33 69.09 50.42 16.30
C ALA A 33 68.24 50.69 15.04
N SER A 34 67.10 50.01 14.97
CA SER A 34 65.76 50.53 14.65
C SER A 34 65.63 51.70 13.66
N MET A 35 65.01 51.42 12.51
CA MET A 35 63.82 52.16 12.10
C MET A 35 62.81 51.23 11.42
N ALA A 36 61.68 51.05 12.09
CA ALA A 36 60.49 50.35 11.62
C ALA A 36 59.80 51.16 10.51
N SER A 37 59.50 50.53 9.38
CA SER A 37 58.45 50.98 8.48
C SER A 37 57.20 50.16 8.76
N SER A 38 56.21 50.83 9.31
CA SER A 38 54.91 50.28 9.70
C SER A 38 54.07 50.03 8.46
N SER A 39 53.89 48.76 8.08
CA SER A 39 52.82 48.34 7.17
C SER A 39 51.64 47.86 7.99
N HIS A 40 50.68 48.77 8.23
CA HIS A 40 49.33 48.42 8.65
C HIS A 40 48.67 47.54 7.56
N LEU A 41 48.79 46.23 7.70
CA LEU A 41 47.92 45.28 7.01
C LEU A 41 46.57 45.28 7.74
N SER A 42 45.60 46.01 7.19
CA SER A 42 44.19 45.78 7.53
C SER A 42 43.90 44.28 7.39
N PRO A 43 43.16 43.65 8.33
CA PRO A 43 42.83 42.24 8.18
C PRO A 43 42.03 42.07 6.88
N ARG A 44 42.61 41.37 5.91
CA ARG A 44 41.91 41.02 4.68
C ARG A 44 40.63 40.30 5.11
N PRO A 45 39.44 40.78 4.72
CA PRO A 45 38.20 40.09 5.03
C PRO A 45 38.33 38.62 4.59
N PRO A 46 37.81 37.65 5.36
CA PRO A 46 37.90 36.24 4.98
C PRO A 46 37.41 36.09 3.52
N PRO A 47 38.08 35.29 2.67
CA PRO A 47 37.85 35.28 1.21
C PRO A 47 36.39 35.08 0.80
N GLN A 48 35.58 34.48 1.68
CA GLN A 48 34.14 34.29 1.56
C GLN A 48 33.35 35.62 1.44
N THR A 49 33.79 36.70 2.07
CA THR A 49 33.15 38.03 2.00
C THR A 49 33.35 38.75 0.66
N GLN A 50 34.21 38.22 -0.22
CA GLN A 50 34.41 38.76 -1.58
C GLN A 50 33.48 38.13 -2.62
N SER A 51 32.77 37.04 -2.28
CA SER A 51 31.84 36.38 -3.20
C SER A 51 30.59 37.23 -3.40
N PRO A 52 30.22 37.61 -4.65
CA PRO A 52 28.94 38.25 -4.93
C PRO A 52 27.75 37.39 -4.49
N LEU A 53 27.84 36.06 -4.62
CA LEU A 53 26.79 35.14 -4.21
C LEU A 53 26.60 35.10 -2.68
N LEU A 54 27.70 35.04 -1.92
CA LEU A 54 27.62 34.99 -0.45
C LEU A 54 27.25 36.35 0.19
N ARG A 55 27.31 37.43 -0.59
CA ARG A 55 26.81 38.75 -0.21
C ARG A 55 25.32 38.96 -0.53
N SER A 56 24.72 38.09 -1.34
CA SER A 56 23.29 38.16 -1.63
C SER A 56 22.46 37.88 -0.38
N PRO A 57 21.23 38.42 -0.28
CA PRO A 57 20.31 38.07 0.79
C PRO A 57 20.09 36.55 0.87
N ALA A 58 19.88 36.04 2.09
CA ALA A 58 19.75 34.61 2.34
C ALA A 58 18.60 33.98 1.54
N GLU A 59 17.56 34.74 1.23
CA GLU A 59 16.39 34.35 0.44
C GLU A 59 16.76 34.12 -1.04
N ILE A 60 17.70 34.92 -1.58
CA ILE A 60 18.20 34.75 -2.94
C ILE A 60 19.06 33.48 -3.02
N ILE A 61 19.94 33.28 -2.02
CA ILE A 61 20.74 32.06 -1.91
C ILE A 61 19.80 30.84 -1.81
N GLN A 62 18.77 30.90 -0.95
CA GLN A 62 17.74 29.86 -0.82
C GLN A 62 17.11 29.54 -2.18
N LYS A 63 16.60 30.56 -2.89
CA LYS A 63 15.88 30.37 -4.15
C LYS A 63 16.76 29.74 -5.23
N VAL A 64 18.01 30.20 -5.36
CA VAL A 64 18.99 29.61 -6.29
C VAL A 64 19.23 28.14 -5.94
N LEU A 65 19.51 27.83 -4.67
CA LEU A 65 19.75 26.45 -4.24
C LEU A 65 18.52 25.56 -4.39
N VAL A 66 17.31 26.09 -4.18
CA VAL A 66 16.05 25.33 -4.38
C VAL A 66 15.87 24.94 -5.84
N ILE A 67 16.05 25.89 -6.77
CA ILE A 67 15.92 25.61 -8.21
C ILE A 67 16.99 24.62 -8.65
N THR A 68 18.26 24.88 -8.33
CA THR A 68 19.38 24.00 -8.69
C THR A 68 19.23 22.61 -8.06
N GLY A 69 18.75 22.52 -6.83
CA GLY A 69 18.50 21.26 -6.13
C GLY A 69 17.32 20.47 -6.69
N GLY A 70 16.30 21.17 -7.20
CA GLY A 70 15.14 20.55 -7.86
C GLY A 70 15.48 19.97 -9.23
N GLU A 71 16.38 20.61 -9.97
CA GLU A 71 16.89 20.10 -11.25
C GLU A 71 17.91 18.97 -11.07
N CYS A 72 18.83 19.12 -10.12
CA CYS A 72 19.87 18.13 -9.88
C CYS A 72 20.32 18.12 -8.41
N LEU A 73 19.90 17.11 -7.66
CA LEU A 73 20.24 17.00 -6.24
C LEU A 73 21.75 16.91 -5.98
N THR A 74 22.51 16.31 -6.90
CA THR A 74 23.98 16.21 -6.77
C THR A 74 24.68 17.56 -6.86
N ALA A 75 24.08 18.55 -7.54
CA ALA A 75 24.62 19.91 -7.61
C ALA A 75 24.66 20.57 -6.21
N LEU A 76 23.74 20.25 -5.30
CA LEU A 76 23.80 20.74 -3.92
C LEU A 76 25.02 20.24 -3.18
N SER A 77 25.37 18.96 -3.36
CA SER A 77 26.57 18.39 -2.72
C SER A 77 27.85 19.03 -3.25
N ARG A 78 27.89 19.35 -4.56
CA ARG A 78 29.00 20.09 -5.19
C ARG A 78 29.09 21.52 -4.62
N THR A 79 27.97 22.22 -4.52
CA THR A 79 27.90 23.57 -3.94
C THR A 79 28.34 23.60 -2.47
N ALA A 80 27.89 22.62 -1.68
CA ALA A 80 28.29 22.49 -0.28
C ALA A 80 29.77 22.13 -0.10
N ARG A 81 30.47 21.68 -1.15
CA ARG A 81 31.93 21.46 -1.14
C ARG A 81 32.74 22.71 -1.46
N CYS A 82 32.11 23.77 -1.98
CA CYS A 82 32.82 24.99 -2.38
C CYS A 82 33.36 25.78 -1.18
N CYS A 83 32.58 25.93 -0.10
CA CYS A 83 33.03 26.61 1.12
C CYS A 83 32.24 26.18 2.37
N ARG A 84 32.76 26.54 3.56
CA ARG A 84 32.13 26.21 4.85
C ARG A 84 30.77 26.88 5.04
N ASP A 85 30.57 28.09 4.51
CA ASP A 85 29.31 28.81 4.65
C ASP A 85 28.20 28.13 3.84
N LEU A 86 28.47 27.76 2.58
CA LEU A 86 27.52 27.01 1.76
C LEU A 86 27.26 25.62 2.34
N ARG A 87 28.29 24.95 2.87
CA ARG A 87 28.10 23.68 3.59
C ARG A 87 27.17 23.84 4.78
N ARG A 88 27.37 24.88 5.59
CA ARG A 88 26.54 25.19 6.74
C ARG A 88 25.12 25.59 6.32
N TYR A 89 24.96 26.29 5.21
CA TYR A 89 23.65 26.64 4.67
C TYR A 89 22.88 25.40 4.21
N VAL A 90 23.53 24.51 3.45
CA VAL A 90 22.89 23.31 2.89
C VAL A 90 22.57 22.26 3.97
N TYR A 91 23.47 22.05 4.94
CA TYR A 91 23.33 20.94 5.92
C TYR A 91 23.16 21.37 7.37
N GLY A 92 23.45 22.62 7.71
CA GLY A 92 23.53 23.09 9.09
C GLY A 92 22.26 23.74 9.63
N ASN A 93 21.21 23.87 8.80
CA ASN A 93 19.93 24.38 9.27
C ASN A 93 19.08 23.24 9.86
N SER A 94 18.69 23.38 11.14
CA SER A 94 17.93 22.38 11.87
C SER A 94 16.49 22.22 11.39
N ASP A 95 15.89 23.26 10.80
CA ASP A 95 14.52 23.22 10.30
C ASP A 95 14.38 22.56 8.90
N GLN A 96 15.51 22.19 8.29
CA GLN A 96 15.63 21.65 6.95
C GLN A 96 14.87 22.43 5.85
N ALA A 97 14.68 23.74 6.00
CA ALA A 97 13.85 24.55 5.11
C ALA A 97 14.27 24.49 3.62
N LEU A 98 15.58 24.39 3.34
CA LEU A 98 16.10 24.17 1.98
C LEU A 98 15.58 22.86 1.40
N TRP A 99 15.75 21.74 2.11
CA TRP A 99 15.32 20.42 1.68
C TRP A 99 13.80 20.34 1.55
N ARG A 100 13.04 20.95 2.48
CA ARG A 100 11.59 21.07 2.38
C ARG A 100 11.17 21.79 1.09
N ASN A 101 11.79 22.93 0.80
CA ASN A 101 11.41 23.73 -0.36
C ASN A 101 11.77 23.01 -1.68
N ILE A 102 12.88 22.25 -1.73
CA ILE A 102 13.21 21.41 -2.88
C ILE A 102 12.21 20.25 -3.00
N HIS A 103 11.88 19.58 -1.89
CA HIS A 103 10.89 18.50 -1.88
C HIS A 103 9.56 19.00 -2.42
N CYS A 104 9.05 20.13 -1.90
CA CYS A 104 7.81 20.74 -2.34
C CYS A 104 7.91 21.44 -3.70
N LEU A 105 9.06 21.42 -4.38
CA LEU A 105 9.19 21.81 -5.79
C LEU A 105 9.04 20.59 -6.71
N VAL A 106 9.59 19.45 -6.31
CA VAL A 106 9.69 18.23 -7.16
C VAL A 106 8.57 17.23 -6.87
N TYR A 107 8.14 17.10 -5.62
CA TYR A 107 7.20 16.10 -5.13
C TYR A 107 5.98 16.76 -4.48
N ASP A 108 4.96 15.97 -4.18
CA ASP A 108 3.80 16.43 -3.41
C ASP A 108 4.21 16.74 -1.96
N ASP A 109 3.52 17.69 -1.33
CA ASP A 109 3.80 18.08 0.06
C ASP A 109 3.21 17.03 1.02
N PRO A 110 4.03 16.30 1.80
CA PRO A 110 3.56 15.27 2.73
C PRO A 110 2.59 15.83 3.79
N ARG A 111 2.60 17.15 4.04
CA ARG A 111 1.69 17.81 4.98
C ARG A 111 0.29 18.05 4.40
N LEU A 112 0.10 17.79 3.12
CA LEU A 112 -1.18 17.86 2.39
C LEU A 112 -1.63 16.45 1.94
N ALA A 113 -1.02 15.42 2.50
CA ALA A 113 -1.32 14.04 2.16
C ALA A 113 -2.74 13.68 2.61
N GLY A 114 -3.56 13.21 1.67
CA GLY A 114 -4.94 12.83 1.93
C GLY A 114 -5.05 11.55 2.75
N ALA A 115 -4.04 10.68 2.75
CA ALA A 115 -4.12 9.39 3.42
C ALA A 115 -4.28 9.51 4.95
N PHE A 116 -3.80 10.59 5.58
CA PHE A 116 -3.73 10.68 7.04
C PHE A 116 -4.84 11.55 7.62
N PRO A 117 -5.52 11.10 8.70
CA PRO A 117 -6.54 11.91 9.39
C PRO A 117 -5.97 13.17 10.04
N THR A 118 -4.78 13.05 10.62
CA THR A 118 -4.09 14.15 11.29
C THR A 118 -3.01 14.68 10.38
N ARG A 119 -3.00 16.00 10.19
CA ARG A 119 -1.97 16.68 9.42
C ARG A 119 -0.59 16.48 10.03
N ARG A 120 0.34 15.92 9.26
CA ARG A 120 1.75 15.79 9.64
C ARG A 120 2.39 17.15 9.85
N GLN A 121 3.19 17.29 10.91
CA GLN A 121 3.92 18.53 11.17
C GLN A 121 5.26 18.54 10.45
N THR A 122 5.76 19.74 10.12
CA THR A 122 7.07 19.90 9.47
C THR A 122 8.21 19.26 10.27
N ASN A 123 8.11 19.26 11.61
CA ASN A 123 9.15 18.72 12.49
C ASN A 123 9.20 17.19 12.52
N ASP A 124 8.13 16.52 12.08
CA ASP A 124 8.04 15.05 12.05
C ASP A 124 8.61 14.48 10.74
N ILE A 125 8.89 15.35 9.75
CA ILE A 125 9.31 14.97 8.41
C ILE A 125 10.80 15.21 8.26
N ASP A 126 11.56 14.16 8.00
CA ASP A 126 12.97 14.28 7.60
C ASP A 126 13.09 14.60 6.10
N TRP A 127 12.89 15.87 5.77
CA TRP A 127 12.86 16.37 4.39
C TRP A 127 14.09 15.99 3.57
N ARG A 128 15.27 16.02 4.19
CA ARG A 128 16.54 15.67 3.57
C ARG A 128 16.59 14.18 3.27
N THR A 129 16.30 13.32 4.23
CA THR A 129 16.36 11.88 4.01
C THR A 129 15.33 11.47 2.95
N ASN A 130 14.10 12.01 3.02
CA ASN A 130 13.04 11.70 2.05
C ASN A 130 13.46 12.02 0.61
N ILE A 131 13.99 13.23 0.35
CA ILE A 131 14.40 13.57 -1.02
C ILE A 131 15.62 12.79 -1.48
N GLN A 132 16.55 12.47 -0.58
CA GLN A 132 17.72 11.65 -0.90
C GLN A 132 17.30 10.21 -1.27
N ASN A 133 16.36 9.64 -0.52
CA ASN A 133 15.81 8.31 -0.78
C ASN A 133 15.06 8.28 -2.12
N ARG A 134 14.17 9.25 -2.36
CA ARG A 134 13.43 9.36 -3.64
C ARG A 134 14.33 9.54 -4.84
N GLU A 135 15.39 10.34 -4.73
CA GLU A 135 16.36 10.49 -5.83
C GLU A 135 17.21 9.23 -6.02
N PHE A 136 17.58 8.53 -4.95
CA PHE A 136 18.27 7.24 -5.06
C PHE A 136 17.39 6.21 -5.77
N VAL A 137 16.18 5.98 -5.28
CA VAL A 137 15.20 5.03 -5.85
C VAL A 137 14.83 5.44 -7.27
N GLY A 138 14.60 6.72 -7.52
CA GLY A 138 14.29 7.24 -8.85
C GLY A 138 15.40 6.98 -9.86
N ARG A 139 16.68 7.10 -9.46
CA ARG A 139 17.80 6.69 -10.33
C ARG A 139 17.82 5.19 -10.58
N MET A 140 17.46 4.35 -9.60
CA MET A 140 17.31 2.91 -9.83
C MET A 140 16.28 2.66 -10.95
N PHE A 141 15.09 3.24 -10.87
CA PHE A 141 14.09 3.01 -11.91
C PHE A 141 14.44 3.61 -13.29
N ARG A 142 15.30 4.64 -13.36
CA ARG A 142 15.69 5.29 -14.61
C ARG A 142 16.94 4.70 -15.28
N GLU A 143 17.88 4.20 -14.48
CA GLU A 143 19.25 3.94 -14.92
C GLU A 143 19.74 2.52 -14.57
N TRP A 144 18.96 1.71 -13.85
CA TRP A 144 19.43 0.40 -13.39
C TRP A 144 19.44 -0.64 -14.50
N ASP A 145 20.58 -1.31 -14.62
CA ASP A 145 20.83 -2.34 -15.62
C ASP A 145 20.05 -3.61 -15.31
N GLU A 146 19.41 -4.19 -16.33
CA GLU A 146 18.65 -5.45 -16.22
C GLU A 146 19.54 -6.60 -15.74
N GLU A 147 20.81 -6.64 -16.15
CA GLU A 147 21.76 -7.66 -15.69
C GLU A 147 22.02 -7.60 -14.18
N ARG A 148 21.74 -6.44 -13.56
CA ARG A 148 21.96 -6.15 -12.14
C ARG A 148 20.68 -6.12 -11.32
N PHE A 149 19.55 -6.52 -11.89
CA PHE A 149 18.29 -6.66 -11.16
C PHE A 149 18.40 -7.50 -9.87
N PRO A 150 19.14 -8.63 -9.82
CA PRO A 150 19.30 -9.39 -8.57
C PRO A 150 19.89 -8.57 -7.40
N GLU A 151 20.71 -7.56 -7.69
CA GLU A 151 21.34 -6.70 -6.67
C GLU A 151 20.32 -5.77 -5.98
N VAL A 152 19.14 -5.56 -6.56
CA VAL A 152 18.07 -4.72 -5.96
C VAL A 152 17.64 -5.25 -4.59
N SER A 153 17.81 -6.54 -4.34
CA SER A 153 17.53 -7.19 -3.05
C SER A 153 18.28 -6.53 -1.87
N GLN A 154 19.44 -5.92 -2.12
CA GLN A 154 20.23 -5.18 -1.10
C GLN A 154 19.56 -3.86 -0.68
N HIS A 155 18.63 -3.35 -1.49
CA HIS A 155 17.93 -2.09 -1.29
C HIS A 155 16.41 -2.26 -1.23
N LEU A 156 15.92 -3.50 -1.12
CA LEU A 156 14.49 -3.83 -1.28
C LEU A 156 13.61 -3.00 -0.34
N ASP A 157 13.89 -3.00 0.96
CA ASP A 157 13.08 -2.27 1.93
C ASP A 157 13.08 -0.76 1.65
N LEU A 158 14.23 -0.18 1.30
CA LEU A 158 14.32 1.24 0.95
C LEU A 158 13.46 1.57 -0.28
N VAL A 159 13.50 0.73 -1.32
CA VAL A 159 12.71 0.91 -2.54
C VAL A 159 11.22 0.84 -2.21
N LEU A 160 10.78 -0.22 -1.52
CA LEU A 160 9.38 -0.45 -1.21
C LEU A 160 8.80 0.64 -0.30
N GLU A 161 9.50 1.00 0.79
CA GLU A 161 9.05 2.05 1.70
C GLU A 161 9.00 3.41 0.99
N THR A 162 10.00 3.73 0.15
CA THR A 162 10.00 5.00 -0.61
C THR A 162 8.81 5.10 -1.56
N LEU A 163 8.50 4.01 -2.29
CA LEU A 163 7.34 3.98 -3.19
C LEU A 163 6.02 4.07 -2.41
N LEU A 164 5.91 3.36 -1.29
CA LEU A 164 4.71 3.42 -0.46
C LEU A 164 4.52 4.81 0.16
N GLU A 165 5.58 5.44 0.66
CA GLU A 165 5.55 6.82 1.16
C GLU A 165 5.14 7.80 0.05
N MET A 166 5.66 7.66 -1.16
CA MET A 166 5.25 8.50 -2.30
C MET A 166 3.74 8.35 -2.60
N TYR A 167 3.20 7.14 -2.49
CA TYR A 167 1.76 6.88 -2.63
C TYR A 167 0.95 7.47 -1.46
N LEU A 168 1.39 7.27 -0.21
CA LEU A 168 0.70 7.80 0.97
C LEU A 168 0.78 9.32 1.08
N ASP A 169 1.75 9.95 0.42
CA ASP A 169 1.92 11.39 0.34
C ASP A 169 1.01 12.06 -0.71
N LEU A 170 0.25 11.28 -1.49
CA LEU A 170 -0.68 11.83 -2.47
C LEU A 170 -1.74 12.71 -1.78
N PRO A 171 -2.10 13.86 -2.37
CA PRO A 171 -3.25 14.63 -1.92
C PRO A 171 -4.53 13.83 -2.15
N ALA A 172 -5.58 14.17 -1.39
CA ALA A 172 -6.92 13.64 -1.64
C ALA A 172 -7.35 13.88 -3.09
N ALA A 173 -8.21 13.00 -3.62
CA ALA A 173 -8.83 13.22 -4.91
C ALA A 173 -9.60 14.55 -4.89
N PRO A 174 -9.35 15.47 -5.85
CA PRO A 174 -9.75 16.87 -5.76
C PRO A 174 -11.24 17.14 -6.03
N ASP A 175 -12.03 16.15 -6.43
CA ASP A 175 -13.48 16.30 -6.59
C ASP A 175 -14.22 14.98 -6.30
N GLN A 176 -15.13 15.02 -5.33
CA GLN A 176 -16.01 13.89 -4.98
C GLN A 176 -17.07 13.65 -6.07
N ASN A 177 -17.39 14.66 -6.87
CA ASN A 177 -18.42 14.63 -7.91
C ASN A 177 -17.83 14.46 -9.32
N ASN A 178 -16.50 14.39 -9.47
CA ASN A 178 -15.88 14.21 -10.77
C ASN A 178 -16.00 12.76 -11.24
N THR A 179 -17.08 12.51 -11.95
CA THR A 179 -17.40 11.23 -12.58
C THR A 179 -16.51 10.90 -13.77
N ASN A 180 -15.67 11.83 -14.26
CA ASN A 180 -14.77 11.52 -15.37
C ASN A 180 -13.68 10.53 -14.90
N PRO A 181 -13.69 9.27 -15.38
CA PRO A 181 -12.70 8.28 -14.99
C PRO A 181 -11.32 8.55 -15.62
N HIS A 182 -11.26 9.43 -16.62
CA HIS A 182 -10.03 9.84 -17.33
C HIS A 182 -9.43 11.16 -16.80
N ALA A 183 -10.04 11.78 -15.78
CA ALA A 183 -9.48 12.98 -15.20
C ALA A 183 -8.16 12.65 -14.50
N THR A 184 -7.05 13.04 -15.12
CA THR A 184 -5.73 12.95 -14.50
C THR A 184 -5.49 14.23 -13.71
N HIS A 185 -5.42 14.09 -12.40
CA HIS A 185 -5.10 15.23 -11.54
C HIS A 185 -3.59 15.40 -11.42
N GLU A 186 -3.13 16.66 -11.46
CA GLU A 186 -1.71 17.02 -11.33
C GLU A 186 -1.19 16.70 -9.92
N SER A 187 -0.77 15.46 -9.71
CA SER A 187 0.09 15.07 -8.59
C SER A 187 1.50 14.85 -9.11
N ARG A 188 2.46 15.40 -8.38
CA ARG A 188 3.86 15.22 -8.73
C ARG A 188 4.35 13.82 -8.41
N ASN A 189 3.84 13.18 -7.35
CA ASN A 189 4.23 11.81 -7.05
C ASN A 189 3.66 10.82 -8.08
N VAL A 190 2.43 11.02 -8.58
CA VAL A 190 1.85 10.17 -9.63
C VAL A 190 2.69 10.16 -10.91
N TYR A 191 3.27 11.30 -11.28
CA TYR A 191 4.19 11.40 -12.42
C TYR A 191 5.35 10.39 -12.34
N PHE A 192 5.85 10.12 -11.14
CA PHE A 192 6.93 9.14 -10.92
C PHE A 192 6.41 7.73 -10.64
N LEU A 193 5.37 7.60 -9.80
CA LEU A 193 4.83 6.31 -9.36
C LEU A 193 4.33 5.46 -10.54
N ASN A 194 3.59 6.06 -11.47
CA ASN A 194 3.01 5.30 -12.58
C ASN A 194 4.10 4.63 -13.44
N PRO A 195 5.13 5.33 -13.94
CA PRO A 195 6.25 4.68 -14.63
C PRO A 195 7.00 3.66 -13.77
N TYR A 196 7.20 3.91 -12.47
CA TYR A 196 7.97 3.00 -11.62
C TYR A 196 7.24 1.68 -11.37
N LEU A 197 5.95 1.73 -11.04
CA LEU A 197 5.14 0.54 -10.78
C LEU A 197 4.87 -0.29 -12.05
N ASN A 198 4.99 0.30 -13.24
CA ASN A 198 4.88 -0.39 -14.53
C ASN A 198 6.24 -0.69 -15.18
N SER A 199 7.34 -0.55 -14.44
CA SER A 199 8.68 -0.76 -14.98
C SER A 199 9.10 -2.24 -14.90
N PRO A 200 9.99 -2.70 -15.81
CA PRO A 200 10.59 -4.04 -15.73
C PRO A 200 11.28 -4.32 -14.39
N LEU A 201 11.85 -3.29 -13.74
CA LEU A 201 12.47 -3.43 -12.42
C LEU A 201 11.42 -3.76 -11.34
N PHE A 202 10.26 -3.09 -11.34
CA PHE A 202 9.20 -3.41 -10.38
C PHE A 202 8.60 -4.79 -10.63
N THR A 203 8.38 -5.15 -11.90
CA THR A 203 8.01 -6.50 -12.30
C THR A 203 9.02 -7.51 -11.77
N TYR A 204 10.33 -7.29 -11.94
CA TYR A 204 11.36 -8.18 -11.39
C TYR A 204 11.26 -8.30 -9.87
N ILE A 205 11.13 -7.19 -9.14
CA ILE A 205 10.97 -7.19 -7.68
C ILE A 205 9.76 -8.04 -7.28
N TYR A 206 8.62 -7.85 -7.94
CA TYR A 206 7.41 -8.60 -7.66
C TYR A 206 7.52 -10.08 -8.05
N HIS A 207 8.15 -10.39 -9.17
CA HIS A 207 8.24 -11.76 -9.69
C HIS A 207 9.32 -12.62 -8.99
N HIS A 208 10.35 -12.01 -8.41
CA HIS A 208 11.47 -12.77 -7.85
C HIS A 208 11.77 -12.49 -6.37
N LEU A 209 11.33 -11.36 -5.81
CA LEU A 209 11.66 -10.96 -4.44
C LEU A 209 10.45 -10.89 -3.49
N ARG A 210 9.27 -11.32 -3.95
CA ARG A 210 8.06 -11.39 -3.11
C ARG A 210 8.10 -12.50 -2.05
N LEU A 211 8.72 -13.64 -2.36
CA LEU A 211 8.61 -14.86 -1.58
C LEU A 211 10.00 -15.43 -1.30
N ALA A 212 10.21 -15.83 -0.05
CA ALA A 212 11.33 -16.69 0.34
C ALA A 212 10.84 -18.13 0.42
N GLU A 213 11.49 -19.03 -0.32
CA GLU A 213 11.22 -20.46 -0.21
C GLU A 213 11.97 -21.07 0.98
N VAL A 214 11.22 -21.59 1.94
CA VAL A 214 11.74 -22.37 3.06
C VAL A 214 11.48 -23.84 2.79
N LYS A 215 12.53 -24.56 2.39
CA LYS A 215 12.46 -26.02 2.25
C LYS A 215 12.48 -26.65 3.63
N GLN A 216 11.35 -27.17 4.10
CA GLN A 216 11.29 -27.90 5.36
C GLN A 216 12.36 -29.00 5.41
N VAL A 217 13.06 -29.13 6.55
CA VAL A 217 14.05 -30.19 6.75
C VAL A 217 13.31 -31.42 7.27
N LEU A 218 12.83 -32.27 6.36
CA LEU A 218 12.28 -33.58 6.70
C LEU A 218 13.34 -34.65 6.45
N ARG A 219 13.46 -35.62 7.37
CA ARG A 219 14.31 -36.80 7.14
C ARG A 219 13.77 -37.58 5.93
N PRO A 220 14.64 -38.00 5.00
CA PRO A 220 14.25 -38.91 3.91
C PRO A 220 13.59 -40.17 4.46
N LEU A 221 12.58 -40.69 3.78
CA LEU A 221 12.02 -42.00 4.13
C LEU A 221 13.00 -43.11 3.70
N PRO A 222 13.09 -44.24 4.44
CA PRO A 222 13.99 -45.34 4.09
C PRO A 222 13.75 -45.82 2.64
N GLY A 223 14.81 -45.87 1.83
CA GLY A 223 14.74 -46.32 0.43
C GLY A 223 14.24 -45.27 -0.57
N GLN A 224 14.06 -44.00 -0.17
CA GLN A 224 13.67 -42.90 -1.06
C GLN A 224 14.71 -41.78 -1.05
N ALA A 225 14.94 -41.13 -2.20
CA ALA A 225 15.89 -40.02 -2.35
C ALA A 225 15.46 -38.71 -1.64
N GLY A 226 14.29 -38.70 -0.97
CA GLY A 226 13.72 -37.56 -0.28
C GLY A 226 12.54 -37.93 0.61
N ASN A 227 11.86 -36.94 1.17
CA ASN A 227 10.61 -37.14 1.89
C ASN A 227 9.45 -36.63 1.01
N PRO A 228 8.50 -37.47 0.57
CA PRO A 228 7.38 -37.06 -0.29
C PRO A 228 6.42 -36.08 0.40
N ASN A 229 6.49 -35.95 1.73
CA ASN A 229 5.74 -34.93 2.48
C ASN A 229 6.49 -33.59 2.57
N ARG A 230 7.67 -33.45 1.96
CA ARG A 230 8.46 -32.21 1.98
C ARG A 230 7.76 -31.16 1.14
N ARG A 231 6.95 -30.33 1.79
CA ARG A 231 6.31 -29.17 1.17
C ARG A 231 7.25 -27.98 1.20
N THR A 232 7.37 -27.28 0.08
CA THR A 232 8.00 -25.97 0.03
C THR A 232 7.08 -24.99 0.73
N VAL A 233 7.54 -24.38 1.82
CA VAL A 233 6.78 -23.31 2.49
C VAL A 233 7.27 -22.01 1.89
N ARG A 234 6.36 -21.28 1.24
CA ARG A 234 6.64 -19.95 0.71
C ARG A 234 6.23 -18.91 1.75
N ARG A 235 7.13 -17.99 2.08
CA ARG A 235 6.86 -16.89 3.02
C ARG A 235 7.02 -15.56 2.31
N VAL A 236 6.05 -14.68 2.47
CA VAL A 236 6.17 -13.28 2.01
C VAL A 236 7.37 -12.61 2.66
N ILE A 237 8.20 -11.96 1.84
CA ILE A 237 9.41 -11.27 2.30
C ILE A 237 9.04 -9.94 2.92
N ASN A 238 8.25 -9.12 2.21
CA ASN A 238 7.84 -7.80 2.66
C ASN A 238 6.37 -7.52 2.24
N PRO A 239 5.43 -7.32 3.18
CA PRO A 239 4.01 -7.08 2.86
C PRO A 239 3.75 -5.73 2.18
N VAL A 240 4.68 -4.77 2.24
CA VAL A 240 4.59 -3.50 1.51
C VAL A 240 4.55 -3.73 0.00
N LEU A 241 5.27 -4.74 -0.50
CA LEU A 241 5.26 -5.10 -1.91
C LEU A 241 3.86 -5.50 -2.38
N SER A 242 3.16 -6.33 -1.59
CA SER A 242 1.78 -6.72 -1.89
C SER A 242 0.84 -5.51 -1.93
N ARG A 243 0.99 -4.58 -0.98
CA ARG A 243 0.20 -3.34 -0.98
C ARG A 243 0.49 -2.45 -2.20
N LEU A 244 1.74 -2.34 -2.61
CA LEU A 244 2.13 -1.58 -3.81
C LEU A 244 1.58 -2.22 -5.09
N HIS A 245 1.63 -3.54 -5.20
CA HIS A 245 1.10 -4.25 -6.34
C HIS A 245 -0.43 -4.09 -6.47
N CYS A 246 -1.17 -4.01 -5.36
CA CYS A 246 -2.61 -3.69 -5.38
C CYS A 246 -2.95 -2.33 -6.02
N LEU A 247 -1.99 -1.41 -6.18
CA LEU A 247 -2.24 -0.07 -6.72
C LEU A 247 -2.41 -0.07 -8.24
N VAL A 248 -1.91 -1.10 -8.92
CA VAL A 248 -1.95 -1.26 -10.38
C VAL A 248 -2.54 -2.61 -10.76
N PRO A 249 -3.18 -2.75 -11.92
CA PRO A 249 -3.61 -4.07 -12.38
C PRO A 249 -2.40 -4.98 -12.65
N PRO A 250 -2.46 -6.27 -12.30
CA PRO A 250 -1.43 -7.23 -12.68
C PRO A 250 -1.35 -7.34 -14.20
N ASP A 251 -0.16 -7.57 -14.73
CA ASP A 251 0.04 -7.91 -16.15
C ASP A 251 0.68 -9.29 -16.24
N TYR A 252 -0.16 -10.30 -16.50
CA TYR A 252 0.26 -11.69 -16.62
C TYR A 252 0.08 -12.17 -18.04
N ASP A 253 1.11 -12.79 -18.58
CA ASP A 253 1.06 -13.48 -19.87
C ASP A 253 0.91 -14.98 -19.64
N ASP A 254 -0.25 -15.55 -19.96
CA ASP A 254 -0.50 -16.99 -19.85
C ASP A 254 0.44 -17.83 -20.76
N ALA A 255 1.11 -17.24 -21.75
CA ALA A 255 2.15 -17.90 -22.53
C ALA A 255 3.48 -18.00 -21.75
N ASN A 256 3.74 -17.10 -20.79
CA ASN A 256 4.92 -17.10 -19.94
C ASN A 256 4.79 -18.14 -18.81
N SER A 257 5.81 -18.99 -18.63
CA SER A 257 5.81 -20.00 -17.58
C SER A 257 5.87 -19.43 -16.16
N GLU A 258 6.63 -18.36 -15.96
CA GLU A 258 6.78 -17.75 -14.64
C GLU A 258 5.46 -17.10 -14.19
N ASP A 259 4.74 -16.47 -15.11
CA ASP A 259 3.43 -15.88 -14.85
C ASP A 259 2.39 -16.95 -14.55
N ARG A 260 2.36 -18.05 -15.30
CA ARG A 260 1.48 -19.21 -14.99
C ARG A 260 1.76 -19.82 -13.63
N GLU A 261 3.05 -20.01 -13.29
CA GLU A 261 3.44 -20.52 -11.97
C GLU A 261 3.01 -19.57 -10.86
N TRP A 262 3.14 -18.26 -11.09
CA TRP A 262 2.71 -17.25 -10.15
C TRP A 262 1.19 -17.23 -9.99
N ARG A 263 0.44 -17.23 -11.09
CA ARG A 263 -1.02 -17.24 -11.09
C ARG A 263 -1.55 -18.48 -10.36
N GLY A 264 -0.91 -19.63 -10.54
CA GLY A 264 -1.22 -20.85 -9.78
C GLY A 264 -0.98 -20.72 -8.28
N TYR A 265 0.06 -20.01 -7.86
CA TYR A 265 0.30 -19.72 -6.44
C TYR A 265 -0.74 -18.76 -5.85
N VAL A 266 -1.08 -17.65 -6.52
CA VAL A 266 -2.09 -16.73 -5.97
C VAL A 266 -3.47 -17.40 -5.88
N ARG A 267 -3.81 -18.30 -6.81
CA ARG A 267 -4.99 -19.18 -6.68
C ARG A 267 -4.91 -20.08 -5.45
N GLU A 268 -3.76 -20.72 -5.21
CA GLU A 268 -3.54 -21.53 -4.00
C GLU A 268 -3.79 -20.70 -2.73
N VAL A 269 -3.29 -19.46 -2.69
CA VAL A 269 -3.51 -18.53 -1.57
C VAL A 269 -4.98 -18.14 -1.44
N VAL A 270 -5.64 -17.74 -2.53
CA VAL A 270 -7.02 -17.27 -2.52
C VAL A 270 -7.99 -18.38 -2.11
N TYR A 271 -7.83 -19.59 -2.65
CA TYR A 271 -8.77 -20.70 -2.44
C TYR A 271 -8.41 -21.60 -1.24
N SER A 272 -7.30 -21.35 -0.57
CA SER A 272 -6.96 -22.03 0.69
C SER A 272 -7.84 -21.53 1.84
N GLY A 273 -8.82 -22.34 2.24
CA GLY A 273 -9.73 -22.09 3.37
C GLY A 273 -9.01 -21.86 4.71
N LYS A 274 -7.75 -22.28 4.83
CA LYS A 274 -6.91 -22.00 6.02
C LYS A 274 -6.63 -20.52 6.24
N ASN A 275 -6.76 -19.71 5.19
CA ASN A 275 -6.56 -18.27 5.25
C ASN A 275 -7.79 -17.53 5.81
N TYR A 276 -8.96 -18.19 5.89
CA TYR A 276 -10.21 -17.58 6.33
C TYR A 276 -10.77 -18.34 7.54
N GLN A 277 -10.59 -17.77 8.71
CA GLN A 277 -10.86 -18.40 10.00
C GLN A 277 -11.61 -17.41 10.90
N GLU A 278 -12.16 -17.90 12.01
CA GLU A 278 -12.84 -17.01 12.97
C GLU A 278 -11.95 -15.86 13.44
N LYS A 279 -10.68 -16.12 13.75
CA LYS A 279 -9.71 -15.11 14.25
C LYS A 279 -9.47 -13.91 13.33
N ASN A 280 -9.80 -14.01 12.04
CA ASN A 280 -9.70 -12.92 11.08
C ASN A 280 -11.04 -12.61 10.41
N ASP A 281 -12.12 -12.96 11.10
CA ASP A 281 -13.50 -12.76 10.66
C ASP A 281 -13.74 -13.32 9.25
N TRP A 282 -13.06 -14.43 8.92
CA TRP A 282 -13.09 -15.10 7.63
C TRP A 282 -12.78 -14.19 6.42
N GLY A 283 -12.06 -13.09 6.63
CA GLY A 283 -11.69 -12.12 5.60
C GLY A 283 -10.19 -11.90 5.49
N PRO A 284 -9.76 -11.00 4.58
CA PRO A 284 -8.36 -10.64 4.38
C PRO A 284 -7.85 -9.69 5.48
N PHE A 285 -7.99 -10.10 6.73
CA PHE A 285 -7.62 -9.31 7.92
C PHE A 285 -6.64 -10.07 8.82
N HIS A 286 -5.97 -9.31 9.67
CA HIS A 286 -5.26 -9.84 10.82
C HIS A 286 -6.13 -9.77 12.08
N PRO A 287 -5.85 -10.59 13.12
CA PRO A 287 -6.59 -10.52 14.39
C PRO A 287 -6.51 -9.17 15.12
N ASP A 288 -5.54 -8.32 14.76
CA ASP A 288 -5.41 -6.95 15.29
C ASP A 288 -6.29 -5.93 14.55
N GLY A 289 -7.12 -6.39 13.59
CA GLY A 289 -8.07 -5.55 12.85
C GLY A 289 -7.46 -4.79 11.67
N LYS A 290 -6.19 -5.07 11.34
CA LYS A 290 -5.52 -4.51 10.16
C LYS A 290 -5.73 -5.37 8.92
N VAL A 291 -5.55 -4.76 7.76
CA VAL A 291 -5.63 -5.45 6.46
C VAL A 291 -4.43 -6.39 6.28
N ASP A 292 -4.71 -7.63 5.87
CA ASP A 292 -3.69 -8.53 5.34
C ASP A 292 -3.48 -8.25 3.85
N TRP A 293 -2.53 -7.36 3.56
CA TRP A 293 -2.24 -6.96 2.18
C TRP A 293 -1.74 -8.10 1.30
N THR A 294 -1.21 -9.20 1.88
CA THR A 294 -0.83 -10.38 1.09
C THR A 294 -2.06 -11.06 0.51
N LEU A 295 -3.11 -11.21 1.32
CA LEU A 295 -4.36 -11.81 0.87
C LEU A 295 -5.09 -10.89 -0.11
N VAL A 296 -5.15 -9.58 0.16
CA VAL A 296 -5.75 -8.61 -0.76
C VAL A 296 -5.04 -8.64 -2.11
N ASP A 297 -3.71 -8.68 -2.13
CA ASP A 297 -2.92 -8.77 -3.36
C ASP A 297 -3.23 -10.04 -4.17
N ALA A 298 -3.29 -11.19 -3.52
CA ALA A 298 -3.65 -12.44 -4.20
C ALA A 298 -5.08 -12.39 -4.77
N ILE A 299 -6.05 -11.89 -3.99
CA ILE A 299 -7.45 -11.74 -4.40
C ILE A 299 -7.58 -10.76 -5.58
N SER A 300 -6.96 -9.59 -5.48
CA SER A 300 -7.03 -8.57 -6.52
C SER A 300 -6.32 -9.01 -7.78
N SER A 301 -5.20 -9.72 -7.65
CA SER A 301 -4.47 -10.30 -8.78
C SER A 301 -5.33 -11.29 -9.55
N VAL A 302 -6.02 -12.19 -8.85
CA VAL A 302 -6.96 -13.14 -9.47
C VAL A 302 -8.10 -12.40 -10.18
N MET A 303 -8.82 -11.52 -9.48
CA MET A 303 -10.01 -10.88 -10.04
C MET A 303 -9.71 -9.94 -11.21
N MET A 304 -8.66 -9.13 -11.12
CA MET A 304 -8.29 -8.22 -12.21
C MET A 304 -7.73 -8.98 -13.43
N SER A 305 -7.03 -10.10 -13.23
CA SER A 305 -6.58 -10.94 -14.35
C SER A 305 -7.76 -11.59 -15.07
N ASN A 306 -8.72 -12.13 -14.31
CA ASN A 306 -9.92 -12.71 -14.89
C ASN A 306 -10.75 -11.66 -15.64
N ALA A 307 -10.83 -10.43 -15.13
CA ALA A 307 -11.48 -9.33 -15.83
C ALA A 307 -10.78 -8.98 -17.16
N LYS A 308 -9.44 -8.98 -17.19
CA LYS A 308 -8.68 -8.82 -18.45
C LYS A 308 -9.00 -9.91 -19.46
N GLU A 309 -9.02 -11.18 -19.03
CA GLU A 309 -9.37 -12.30 -19.92
C GLU A 309 -10.78 -12.18 -20.49
N VAL A 310 -11.75 -11.77 -19.68
CA VAL A 310 -13.12 -11.54 -20.15
C VAL A 310 -13.15 -10.41 -21.17
N LEU A 311 -12.46 -9.30 -20.91
CA LEU A 311 -12.35 -8.15 -21.82
C LEU A 311 -11.67 -8.49 -23.16
N ASP A 312 -10.68 -9.39 -23.13
CA ASP A 312 -9.94 -9.84 -24.32
C ASP A 312 -10.71 -10.90 -25.12
N SER A 313 -11.68 -11.58 -24.48
CA SER A 313 -12.60 -12.51 -25.13
C SER A 313 -13.74 -11.77 -25.88
N GLU A 314 -14.56 -12.49 -26.64
CA GLU A 314 -15.77 -11.92 -27.27
C GLU A 314 -16.86 -11.63 -26.21
N ASP A 315 -16.60 -10.70 -25.29
CA ASP A 315 -17.60 -10.16 -24.37
C ASP A 315 -18.65 -9.34 -25.14
N ASP A 316 -19.87 -9.32 -24.64
CA ASP A 316 -20.98 -8.50 -25.18
C ASP A 316 -20.80 -7.00 -24.90
N GLY A 317 -19.69 -6.63 -24.24
CA GLY A 317 -19.33 -5.29 -23.84
C GLY A 317 -19.77 -4.93 -22.43
N SER A 318 -20.44 -5.84 -21.71
CA SER A 318 -20.89 -5.62 -20.33
C SER A 318 -19.74 -5.37 -19.35
N TRP A 319 -18.55 -5.91 -19.60
CA TRP A 319 -17.37 -5.72 -18.76
C TRP A 319 -16.58 -4.45 -19.07
N ARG A 320 -16.96 -3.68 -20.10
CA ARG A 320 -16.22 -2.45 -20.48
C ARG A 320 -16.08 -1.45 -19.35
N GLU A 321 -17.06 -1.37 -18.46
CA GLU A 321 -17.00 -0.48 -17.30
C GLU A 321 -15.91 -0.90 -16.29
N ALA A 322 -15.44 -2.16 -16.32
CA ALA A 322 -14.30 -2.64 -15.53
C ALA A 322 -12.95 -2.07 -15.99
N ILE A 323 -12.89 -1.49 -17.21
CA ILE A 323 -11.67 -0.83 -17.71
C ILE A 323 -11.31 0.35 -16.81
N HIS A 324 -12.29 1.15 -16.39
CA HIS A 324 -12.08 2.34 -15.58
C HIS A 324 -11.43 2.07 -14.21
N PRO A 325 -11.94 1.18 -13.36
CA PRO A 325 -11.30 0.86 -12.09
C PRO A 325 -9.94 0.16 -12.27
N MET A 326 -9.65 -0.43 -13.43
CA MET A 326 -8.33 -0.95 -13.80
C MET A 326 -7.42 0.06 -14.50
N SER A 327 -7.89 1.25 -14.83
CA SER A 327 -7.14 2.18 -15.68
C SER A 327 -6.20 3.12 -14.90
N PHE A 328 -5.36 3.85 -15.65
CA PHE A 328 -4.57 5.02 -15.25
C PHE A 328 -3.69 4.89 -13.98
N GLY A 329 -3.09 3.72 -13.78
CA GLY A 329 -2.12 3.52 -12.70
C GLY A 329 -2.72 3.79 -11.31
N VAL A 330 -2.05 4.61 -10.50
CA VAL A 330 -2.46 4.86 -9.12
C VAL A 330 -3.66 5.80 -8.97
N GLU A 331 -4.19 6.38 -10.06
CA GLU A 331 -5.32 7.32 -9.97
C GLU A 331 -6.61 6.64 -9.54
N ALA A 332 -6.87 5.43 -10.04
CA ALA A 332 -8.05 4.66 -9.66
C ALA A 332 -8.07 4.32 -8.15
N VAL A 333 -6.93 4.34 -7.48
CA VAL A 333 -6.78 4.08 -6.03
C VAL A 333 -6.55 5.36 -5.21
N ARG A 334 -6.82 6.54 -5.79
CA ARG A 334 -6.79 7.82 -5.08
C ARG A 334 -8.17 8.11 -4.47
N GLY A 335 -8.31 7.84 -3.17
CA GLY A 335 -9.55 8.15 -2.45
C GLY A 335 -9.70 9.63 -2.06
N TRP A 336 -10.82 9.96 -1.41
CA TRP A 336 -11.15 11.31 -0.95
C TRP A 336 -10.35 11.78 0.28
N GLY A 337 -9.45 10.94 0.79
CA GLY A 337 -8.58 11.22 1.93
C GLY A 337 -9.31 11.46 3.25
N TYR A 338 -8.60 11.53 4.37
CA TYR A 338 -9.16 11.73 5.71
C TYR A 338 -8.85 13.11 6.29
N GLU A 339 -8.35 14.04 5.47
CA GLU A 339 -8.24 15.43 5.93
C GLU A 339 -9.62 16.06 6.08
N HIS A 340 -9.76 16.96 7.06
CA HIS A 340 -10.96 17.78 7.24
C HIS A 340 -12.28 17.00 7.30
N LEU A 341 -12.30 15.82 7.95
CA LEU A 341 -13.51 15.02 8.15
C LEU A 341 -14.57 15.81 8.91
N GLN A 342 -15.57 16.30 8.18
CA GLN A 342 -16.74 16.97 8.72
C GLN A 342 -17.96 16.52 7.93
N ARG A 343 -19.03 16.14 8.65
CA ARG A 343 -20.34 15.94 8.05
C ARG A 343 -20.73 17.22 7.30
N PRO A 344 -21.13 17.13 6.01
CA PRO A 344 -21.54 18.30 5.24
C PRO A 344 -22.61 19.10 5.98
N ALA A 345 -22.43 20.42 6.06
CA ALA A 345 -23.31 21.30 6.83
C ALA A 345 -24.70 21.46 6.19
N ASP A 346 -24.79 21.21 4.88
CA ASP A 346 -25.99 21.20 4.06
C ASP A 346 -26.75 19.87 4.14
N LEU A 347 -26.15 18.81 4.70
CA LEU A 347 -26.83 17.52 4.89
C LEU A 347 -27.88 17.64 6.02
N PRO A 348 -29.18 17.45 5.75
CA PRO A 348 -30.26 17.62 6.74
C PRO A 348 -30.08 16.76 7.98
N ASP A 349 -30.47 17.26 9.15
CA ASP A 349 -30.42 16.48 10.39
C ASP A 349 -31.24 15.17 10.24
N GLY A 350 -30.59 14.04 10.55
CA GLY A 350 -31.17 12.70 10.39
C GLY A 350 -30.77 11.96 9.11
N GLU A 351 -30.15 12.63 8.13
CA GLU A 351 -29.55 11.95 6.97
C GLU A 351 -28.12 11.47 7.27
N ILE A 352 -27.78 10.30 6.71
CA ILE A 352 -26.48 9.67 6.88
C ILE A 352 -25.46 10.35 5.99
N TRP A 353 -24.31 10.66 6.58
CA TRP A 353 -23.16 11.08 5.81
C TRP A 353 -22.51 9.87 5.14
N ASP A 354 -22.68 9.74 3.83
CA ASP A 354 -22.03 8.71 3.02
C ASP A 354 -20.54 9.01 2.79
N TRP A 355 -19.76 8.89 3.86
CA TRP A 355 -18.34 9.21 3.79
C TRP A 355 -17.53 8.22 2.94
N ALA A 356 -18.07 7.06 2.60
CA ALA A 356 -17.38 5.98 1.89
C ALA A 356 -17.83 5.75 0.43
N ASP A 357 -18.85 6.49 -0.05
CA ASP A 357 -19.51 6.30 -1.36
C ASP A 357 -20.30 4.98 -1.46
N VAL A 358 -20.99 4.60 -0.40
CA VAL A 358 -21.74 3.34 -0.32
C VAL A 358 -22.96 3.36 -1.24
N GLN A 359 -23.76 4.42 -1.19
CA GLN A 359 -25.08 4.50 -1.83
C GLN A 359 -24.98 4.52 -3.35
N GLY A 360 -25.81 3.74 -4.04
CA GLY A 360 -25.93 3.75 -5.50
C GLY A 360 -25.59 2.42 -6.14
N LEU A 361 -25.30 2.47 -7.44
CA LEU A 361 -25.07 1.29 -8.27
C LEU A 361 -23.59 0.86 -8.22
N TRP A 362 -23.38 -0.41 -7.90
CA TRP A 362 -22.08 -1.08 -7.98
C TRP A 362 -22.15 -2.20 -9.01
N CYS A 363 -21.07 -2.37 -9.77
CA CYS A 363 -20.86 -3.48 -10.69
C CYS A 363 -19.75 -4.38 -10.14
N GLY A 364 -19.84 -5.68 -10.35
CA GLY A 364 -18.78 -6.58 -9.92
C GLY A 364 -19.05 -8.03 -10.25
N SER A 365 -18.09 -8.89 -9.92
CA SER A 365 -18.19 -10.32 -10.14
C SER A 365 -17.46 -11.08 -9.04
N TYR A 366 -17.55 -12.40 -9.10
CA TYR A 366 -16.95 -13.35 -8.19
C TYR A 366 -16.34 -14.49 -9.00
N ALA A 367 -15.36 -15.19 -8.44
CA ALA A 367 -14.82 -16.39 -9.07
C ALA A 367 -14.86 -17.58 -8.11
N PHE A 368 -14.80 -18.79 -8.67
CA PHE A 368 -14.83 -20.02 -7.89
C PHE A 368 -14.07 -21.17 -8.57
N LEU A 369 -13.56 -22.09 -7.76
CA LEU A 369 -13.14 -23.41 -8.22
C LEU A 369 -14.35 -24.35 -8.24
N ASP A 370 -14.33 -25.35 -9.13
CA ASP A 370 -15.23 -26.49 -8.98
C ASP A 370 -15.09 -27.08 -7.57
N TYR A 371 -16.22 -27.49 -6.97
CA TYR A 371 -16.21 -27.94 -5.59
C TYR A 371 -15.30 -29.16 -5.38
N ALA A 372 -15.20 -30.07 -6.35
CA ALA A 372 -14.29 -31.22 -6.25
C ALA A 372 -12.82 -30.79 -6.23
N ASP A 373 -12.46 -29.75 -6.98
CA ASP A 373 -11.12 -29.17 -7.00
C ASP A 373 -10.84 -28.39 -5.72
N TRP A 374 -11.81 -27.63 -5.20
CA TRP A 374 -11.70 -26.95 -3.91
C TRP A 374 -11.48 -27.95 -2.76
N VAL A 375 -12.21 -29.07 -2.75
CA VAL A 375 -12.00 -30.17 -1.78
C VAL A 375 -10.61 -30.81 -2.00
N SER A 376 -10.13 -30.91 -3.24
CA SER A 376 -8.77 -31.39 -3.56
C SER A 376 -7.67 -30.53 -2.98
N LEU A 377 -7.87 -29.23 -3.00
CA LEU A 377 -6.94 -28.27 -2.44
C LEU A 377 -6.97 -28.29 -0.90
N ASN A 378 -8.17 -28.25 -0.31
CA ASN A 378 -8.35 -27.99 1.12
C ASN A 378 -8.41 -29.26 1.98
N GLU A 379 -8.95 -30.34 1.44
CA GLU A 379 -9.17 -31.61 2.12
C GLU A 379 -8.51 -32.81 1.40
N PRO A 380 -7.18 -32.77 1.17
CA PRO A 380 -6.50 -33.80 0.40
C PRO A 380 -6.64 -35.20 1.01
N ARG A 381 -6.87 -35.30 2.33
CA ARG A 381 -7.12 -36.58 3.01
C ARG A 381 -8.44 -37.24 2.60
N LEU A 382 -9.49 -36.44 2.35
CA LEU A 382 -10.80 -36.95 1.92
C LEU A 382 -10.75 -37.55 0.51
N ILE A 383 -9.84 -37.05 -0.34
CA ILE A 383 -9.70 -37.51 -1.73
C ILE A 383 -8.78 -38.72 -1.87
N LEU A 384 -7.77 -38.85 -1.03
CA LEU A 384 -6.93 -40.05 -0.98
C LEU A 384 -7.75 -41.33 -0.74
N LEU A 385 -8.92 -41.21 -0.10
CA LEU A 385 -9.85 -42.32 0.14
C LEU A 385 -10.69 -42.71 -1.09
N ARG A 386 -10.84 -41.83 -2.10
CA ARG A 386 -11.70 -42.08 -3.27
C ARG A 386 -11.00 -42.69 -4.48
N GLY A 387 -9.67 -42.71 -4.52
CA GLY A 387 -8.87 -43.34 -5.59
C GLY A 387 -8.91 -42.60 -6.93
N ARG A 388 -7.72 -42.31 -7.49
CA ARG A 388 -7.47 -41.70 -8.82
C ARG A 388 -8.36 -40.49 -9.17
N VAL A 389 -8.16 -39.39 -8.44
CA VAL A 389 -8.51 -38.06 -8.95
C VAL A 389 -7.28 -37.49 -9.66
N SER A 390 -7.47 -36.83 -10.80
CA SER A 390 -6.41 -36.06 -11.48
C SER A 390 -5.78 -35.08 -10.49
N GLN A 391 -4.45 -34.97 -10.50
CA GLN A 391 -3.77 -34.00 -9.64
C GLN A 391 -4.19 -32.59 -10.05
N LEU A 392 -4.77 -31.83 -9.11
CA LEU A 392 -5.13 -30.43 -9.33
C LEU A 392 -3.87 -29.62 -9.68
N ASP A 393 -3.87 -29.01 -10.87
CA ASP A 393 -2.81 -28.12 -11.34
C ASP A 393 -3.36 -26.70 -11.48
N LEU A 394 -3.10 -25.87 -10.47
CA LEU A 394 -3.55 -24.47 -10.45
C LEU A 394 -2.80 -23.56 -11.43
N THR A 395 -1.66 -24.00 -11.99
CA THR A 395 -0.85 -23.18 -12.91
C THR A 395 -1.47 -23.03 -14.30
N ARG A 396 -2.36 -23.97 -14.66
CA ARG A 396 -3.11 -23.98 -15.94
C ARG A 396 -4.62 -23.99 -15.73
N TYR A 397 -5.05 -23.80 -14.49
CA TYR A 397 -6.46 -23.76 -14.15
C TYR A 397 -7.07 -22.44 -14.61
N HIS A 398 -8.30 -22.47 -15.08
CA HIS A 398 -9.11 -21.27 -15.32
C HIS A 398 -10.33 -21.37 -14.42
N GLU A 399 -10.35 -20.57 -13.36
CA GLU A 399 -11.48 -20.49 -12.45
C GLU A 399 -12.74 -20.02 -13.17
N ALA A 400 -13.89 -20.50 -12.71
CA ALA A 400 -15.15 -20.02 -13.23
C ALA A 400 -15.37 -18.59 -12.73
N VAL A 401 -15.52 -17.66 -13.66
CA VAL A 401 -15.94 -16.29 -13.40
C VAL A 401 -17.46 -16.25 -13.43
N GLY A 402 -18.06 -15.80 -12.33
CA GLY A 402 -19.51 -15.64 -12.22
C GLY A 402 -20.02 -14.51 -13.10
N ASP A 403 -21.35 -14.44 -13.22
CA ASP A 403 -22.00 -13.37 -13.97
C ASP A 403 -21.60 -11.98 -13.44
N LEU A 404 -21.66 -10.99 -14.32
CA LEU A 404 -21.53 -9.60 -13.89
C LEU A 404 -22.79 -9.22 -13.08
N MET A 405 -22.58 -8.91 -11.82
CA MET A 405 -23.60 -8.55 -10.85
C MET A 405 -23.71 -7.03 -10.70
N ARG A 406 -24.93 -6.56 -10.45
CA ARG A 406 -25.25 -5.19 -10.08
C ARG A 406 -25.81 -5.16 -8.66
N LEU A 407 -25.22 -4.34 -7.79
CA LEU A 407 -25.75 -4.07 -6.45
C LEU A 407 -26.34 -2.66 -6.42
N ASN A 408 -27.63 -2.54 -6.11
CA ASN A 408 -28.29 -1.25 -5.89
C ASN A 408 -28.38 -0.99 -4.39
N LEU A 409 -27.46 -0.18 -3.85
CA LEU A 409 -27.33 0.01 -2.41
C LEU A 409 -27.98 1.31 -1.93
N VAL A 410 -28.67 1.23 -0.79
CA VAL A 410 -29.37 2.32 -0.11
C VAL A 410 -28.94 2.33 1.36
N LEU A 411 -28.70 3.53 1.91
CA LEU A 411 -28.19 3.67 3.27
C LEU A 411 -29.31 3.57 4.31
N ASP A 412 -28.96 3.04 5.49
CA ASP A 412 -29.88 2.79 6.58
C ASP A 412 -29.65 3.69 7.79
N ASN A 413 -30.65 4.51 8.13
CA ASN A 413 -30.55 5.48 9.23
C ASN A 413 -30.29 4.83 10.60
N ASP A 414 -30.64 3.55 10.74
CA ASP A 414 -30.47 2.76 11.96
C ASP A 414 -29.76 1.42 11.66
N GLN A 415 -29.22 0.77 12.70
CA GLN A 415 -28.68 -0.59 12.59
C GLN A 415 -29.71 -1.59 12.04
N PRO A 416 -29.27 -2.61 11.27
CA PRO A 416 -30.17 -3.54 10.58
C PRO A 416 -31.13 -4.36 11.46
N ALA A 417 -30.97 -4.33 12.79
CA ALA A 417 -31.95 -4.87 13.73
C ALA A 417 -33.35 -4.21 13.61
N SER A 418 -33.43 -3.02 13.01
CA SER A 418 -34.69 -2.29 12.75
C SER A 418 -35.38 -2.68 11.43
N HIS A 419 -34.74 -3.48 10.56
CA HIS A 419 -35.38 -3.98 9.34
C HIS A 419 -36.46 -5.02 9.70
N LYS A 420 -37.63 -4.52 10.08
CA LYS A 420 -38.88 -5.26 10.00
C LYS A 420 -39.14 -5.53 8.51
N ALA A 421 -38.63 -6.67 8.04
CA ALA A 421 -39.00 -7.29 6.77
C ALA A 421 -39.41 -6.29 5.66
N LEU A 422 -38.44 -5.57 5.10
CA LEU A 422 -38.62 -4.90 3.79
C LEU A 422 -38.75 -5.92 2.64
N ALA A 423 -38.80 -7.22 2.96
CA ALA A 423 -39.35 -8.26 2.11
C ALA A 423 -40.84 -7.97 1.83
N GLY A 424 -41.10 -7.05 0.90
CA GLY A 424 -42.33 -7.07 0.16
C GLY A 424 -42.41 -8.43 -0.50
N HIS A 425 -43.19 -9.35 0.10
CA HIS A 425 -43.99 -10.43 -0.48
C HIS A 425 -44.48 -11.35 0.66
N GLY A 426 -45.46 -10.87 1.42
CA GLY A 426 -46.53 -11.73 1.97
C GLY A 426 -46.18 -12.86 2.94
N ARG A 427 -45.04 -12.85 3.64
CA ARG A 427 -44.79 -13.79 4.76
C ARG A 427 -44.37 -13.04 6.03
N THR A 428 -45.28 -13.04 6.99
CA THR A 428 -45.12 -12.57 8.37
C THR A 428 -44.14 -13.47 9.14
N GLY A 429 -42.84 -13.31 8.90
CA GLY A 429 -41.78 -13.88 9.72
C GLY A 429 -41.33 -12.88 10.78
N ASN A 430 -41.57 -13.16 12.06
CA ASN A 430 -41.38 -12.24 13.19
C ASN A 430 -39.92 -12.19 13.70
N SER A 431 -38.92 -12.53 12.87
CA SER A 431 -37.51 -12.60 13.28
C SER A 431 -36.77 -11.35 12.82
N ALA A 432 -36.36 -10.50 13.77
CA ALA A 432 -35.41 -9.42 13.48
C ALA A 432 -34.12 -10.00 12.88
N LEU A 433 -33.52 -9.32 11.91
CA LEU A 433 -32.25 -9.74 11.32
C LEU A 433 -31.12 -9.53 12.32
N GLN A 434 -30.22 -10.51 12.40
CA GLN A 434 -29.04 -10.41 13.27
C GLN A 434 -28.13 -9.28 12.77
N PRO A 435 -27.68 -8.36 13.65
CA PRO A 435 -26.72 -7.33 13.27
C PRO A 435 -25.45 -7.91 12.66
N ILE A 436 -24.84 -7.19 11.71
CA ILE A 436 -23.53 -7.56 11.18
C ILE A 436 -22.46 -6.99 12.12
N GLU A 437 -21.93 -7.85 12.97
CA GLU A 437 -20.88 -7.53 13.94
C GLU A 437 -19.52 -8.04 13.48
N THR A 438 -18.48 -7.48 14.11
CA THR A 438 -17.11 -7.95 14.02
C THR A 438 -16.46 -7.86 15.40
N HIS A 439 -15.63 -8.85 15.73
CA HIS A 439 -14.82 -8.83 16.95
C HIS A 439 -13.43 -8.21 16.73
N LEU A 440 -13.07 -7.92 15.48
CA LEU A 440 -11.79 -7.31 15.15
C LEU A 440 -11.77 -5.83 15.58
N PRO A 441 -10.63 -5.32 16.09
CA PRO A 441 -10.47 -3.90 16.36
C PRO A 441 -10.78 -3.03 15.13
N THR A 442 -11.46 -1.91 15.34
CA THR A 442 -11.79 -0.92 14.30
C THR A 442 -11.38 0.48 14.74
N SER A 443 -11.29 1.42 13.80
CA SER A 443 -11.08 2.84 14.09
C SER A 443 -12.42 3.56 14.29
N ASP A 444 -12.50 4.37 15.35
CA ASP A 444 -13.68 5.19 15.67
C ASP A 444 -13.67 6.57 14.97
N LEU A 445 -12.75 6.78 14.02
CA LEU A 445 -12.58 8.06 13.32
C LEU A 445 -13.85 8.48 12.54
N LEU A 446 -14.58 7.52 11.99
CA LEU A 446 -15.84 7.72 11.28
C LEU A 446 -16.87 6.68 11.74
N PRO A 447 -18.16 7.05 11.85
CA PRO A 447 -19.20 6.11 12.26
C PRO A 447 -19.42 5.03 11.18
N PRO A 448 -19.84 3.81 11.57
CA PRO A 448 -20.18 2.77 10.60
C PRO A 448 -21.38 3.21 9.72
N ILE A 449 -21.35 2.86 8.43
CA ILE A 449 -22.47 3.06 7.50
C ILE A 449 -23.16 1.72 7.30
N TYR A 450 -24.44 1.63 7.65
CA TYR A 450 -25.28 0.47 7.36
C TYR A 450 -26.03 0.69 6.05
N PHE A 451 -26.28 -0.39 5.32
CA PHE A 451 -26.96 -0.32 4.04
C PHE A 451 -27.68 -1.63 3.71
N HIS A 452 -28.64 -1.52 2.80
CA HIS A 452 -29.32 -2.64 2.16
C HIS A 452 -29.50 -2.40 0.67
N GLY A 453 -29.96 -3.42 -0.04
CA GLY A 453 -30.16 -3.34 -1.47
C GLY A 453 -30.60 -4.64 -2.11
N ASP A 454 -30.54 -4.67 -3.43
CA ASP A 454 -30.72 -5.86 -4.25
C ASP A 454 -29.45 -6.21 -5.01
N SER A 455 -29.28 -7.50 -5.32
CA SER A 455 -28.25 -7.99 -6.24
C SER A 455 -28.90 -8.68 -7.44
N VAL A 456 -28.60 -8.19 -8.63
CA VAL A 456 -29.19 -8.66 -9.89
C VAL A 456 -28.12 -8.87 -10.95
N GLN A 457 -28.30 -9.89 -11.80
CA GLN A 457 -27.43 -10.10 -12.96
C GLN A 457 -27.60 -8.95 -13.96
N HIS A 458 -26.49 -8.48 -14.57
CA HIS A 458 -26.46 -7.35 -15.49
C HIS A 458 -27.45 -7.48 -16.67
N HIS A 459 -27.63 -8.70 -17.18
CA HIS A 459 -28.44 -8.99 -18.37
C HIS A 459 -29.94 -9.16 -18.13
N GLY A 460 -30.45 -9.05 -16.90
CA GLY A 460 -31.89 -9.11 -16.59
C GLY A 460 -32.60 -10.44 -16.93
N LEU A 461 -31.98 -11.33 -17.70
CA LEU A 461 -32.36 -12.72 -17.88
C LEU A 461 -31.90 -13.47 -16.64
N SER A 462 -32.76 -13.52 -15.62
CA SER A 462 -32.60 -14.48 -14.54
C SER A 462 -32.43 -15.86 -15.18
N THR A 463 -31.23 -16.44 -15.11
CA THR A 463 -31.01 -17.86 -15.47
C THR A 463 -31.72 -18.79 -14.50
N TYR A 464 -32.25 -18.25 -13.42
CA TYR A 464 -33.15 -18.93 -12.52
C TYR A 464 -34.61 -18.82 -13.01
N PRO A 465 -35.42 -19.87 -12.81
CA PRO A 465 -36.85 -19.79 -13.12
C PRO A 465 -37.48 -18.56 -12.46
N SER A 466 -38.49 -17.97 -13.11
CA SER A 466 -39.20 -16.73 -12.78
C SER A 466 -39.86 -16.63 -11.38
N HIS A 467 -39.51 -17.55 -10.48
CA HIS A 467 -39.98 -17.70 -9.12
C HIS A 467 -38.86 -17.64 -8.07
N THR A 468 -37.61 -17.41 -8.45
CA THR A 468 -36.52 -17.25 -7.48
C THR A 468 -36.70 -15.93 -6.73
N PRO A 469 -36.74 -15.94 -5.38
CA PRO A 469 -36.89 -14.74 -4.60
C PRO A 469 -35.79 -13.74 -4.98
N MET A 470 -36.15 -12.47 -5.18
CA MET A 470 -35.19 -11.39 -5.40
C MET A 470 -34.08 -11.48 -4.34
N SER A 471 -32.83 -11.42 -4.77
CA SER A 471 -31.73 -11.46 -3.82
C SER A 471 -31.69 -10.14 -3.05
N PHE A 472 -31.64 -10.22 -1.73
CA PHE A 472 -31.57 -9.06 -0.86
C PHE A 472 -30.17 -8.99 -0.27
N VAL A 473 -29.58 -7.80 -0.30
CA VAL A 473 -28.26 -7.51 0.26
C VAL A 473 -28.43 -6.63 1.47
N ARG A 474 -27.64 -6.92 2.51
CA ARG A 474 -27.44 -6.02 3.65
C ARG A 474 -25.97 -5.99 4.01
N GLY A 475 -25.50 -4.87 4.53
CA GLY A 475 -24.08 -4.73 4.81
C GLY A 475 -23.77 -3.60 5.76
N VAL A 476 -22.48 -3.49 6.03
CA VAL A 476 -21.90 -2.42 6.83
C VAL A 476 -20.50 -2.08 6.34
N VAL A 477 -20.22 -0.78 6.29
CA VAL A 477 -18.90 -0.21 6.02
C VAL A 477 -18.33 0.37 7.30
N ARG A 478 -17.06 0.06 7.61
CA ARG A 478 -16.32 0.55 8.79
C ARG A 478 -14.86 0.86 8.44
N LEU A 479 -14.18 1.59 9.32
CA LEU A 479 -12.74 1.78 9.21
C LEU A 479 -11.98 0.67 9.96
N THR A 480 -10.92 0.16 9.35
CA THR A 480 -9.99 -0.81 9.97
C THR A 480 -9.12 -0.14 11.03
N ALA A 481 -8.38 -0.94 11.80
CA ALA A 481 -7.41 -0.47 12.79
C ALA A 481 -6.08 -0.01 12.19
N ASP A 482 -5.95 0.02 10.85
CA ASP A 482 -4.76 0.51 10.17
C ASP A 482 -4.51 2.00 10.46
N ASN A 483 -3.24 2.41 10.31
CA ASN A 483 -2.86 3.82 10.30
C ASN A 483 -1.94 4.08 9.10
N PRO A 484 -2.44 4.70 8.02
CA PRO A 484 -3.78 5.27 7.88
C PRO A 484 -4.90 4.21 7.75
N PRO A 485 -6.13 4.51 8.18
CA PRO A 485 -7.24 3.55 8.19
C PRO A 485 -7.66 3.16 6.77
N GLN A 486 -8.08 1.90 6.60
CA GLN A 486 -8.66 1.38 5.36
C GLN A 486 -10.17 1.21 5.52
N VAL A 487 -10.90 1.12 4.41
CA VAL A 487 -12.35 0.94 4.43
C VAL A 487 -12.68 -0.55 4.29
N ARG A 488 -13.28 -1.11 5.33
CA ARG A 488 -13.75 -2.48 5.39
C ARG A 488 -15.22 -2.57 5.02
N TRP A 489 -15.53 -3.54 4.19
CA TRP A 489 -16.87 -3.87 3.73
C TRP A 489 -17.25 -5.26 4.21
N THR A 490 -18.41 -5.38 4.85
CA THR A 490 -19.03 -6.68 5.13
C THR A 490 -20.44 -6.69 4.53
N LEU A 491 -20.72 -7.67 3.69
CA LEU A 491 -22.03 -7.84 3.04
C LEU A 491 -22.58 -9.24 3.29
N VAL A 492 -23.89 -9.35 3.40
CA VAL A 492 -24.62 -10.61 3.44
C VAL A 492 -25.66 -10.61 2.34
N ILE A 493 -25.58 -11.61 1.46
CA ILE A 493 -26.53 -11.85 0.37
C ILE A 493 -27.52 -12.91 0.82
N ARG A 494 -28.81 -12.61 0.67
CA ARG A 494 -29.92 -13.43 1.12
C ARG A 494 -30.74 -13.91 -0.07
N TYR A 495 -31.11 -15.19 -0.04
CA TYR A 495 -32.04 -15.79 -0.99
C TYR A 495 -33.20 -16.41 -0.22
N GLY A 496 -34.43 -16.03 -0.55
CA GLY A 496 -35.63 -16.60 0.08
C GLY A 496 -35.65 -16.46 1.61
N ASP A 497 -35.26 -15.29 2.12
CA ASP A 497 -35.12 -14.95 3.54
C ASP A 497 -34.01 -15.69 4.32
N GLU A 498 -33.15 -16.45 3.64
CA GLU A 498 -32.00 -17.10 4.26
C GLU A 498 -30.70 -16.37 3.91
N ASP A 499 -29.86 -16.12 4.91
CA ASP A 499 -28.49 -15.63 4.71
C ASP A 499 -27.70 -16.76 4.03
N ARG A 500 -27.18 -16.51 2.83
CA ARG A 500 -26.51 -17.54 2.01
C ARG A 500 -25.04 -17.26 1.83
N TRP A 501 -24.69 -16.04 1.47
CA TRP A 501 -23.30 -15.66 1.26
C TRP A 501 -22.91 -14.50 2.15
N ARG A 502 -21.70 -14.56 2.69
CA ARG A 502 -21.07 -13.46 3.41
C ARG A 502 -19.78 -13.06 2.71
N LEU A 503 -19.66 -11.77 2.41
CA LEU A 503 -18.52 -11.16 1.76
C LEU A 503 -17.75 -10.31 2.78
N GLU A 504 -16.45 -10.49 2.85
CA GLU A 504 -15.54 -9.73 3.72
C GLU A 504 -14.45 -9.10 2.84
N CYS A 505 -14.49 -7.78 2.72
CA CYS A 505 -13.77 -7.04 1.67
C CYS A 505 -13.08 -5.77 2.19
N VAL A 506 -12.11 -5.27 1.41
CA VAL A 506 -11.36 -4.05 1.64
C VAL A 506 -11.44 -3.17 0.39
N GLN A 507 -11.77 -1.90 0.56
CA GLN A 507 -11.70 -0.91 -0.51
C GLN A 507 -10.26 -0.44 -0.68
N VAL A 508 -9.65 -0.81 -1.81
CA VAL A 508 -8.25 -0.46 -2.09
C VAL A 508 -8.18 0.99 -2.54
N GLY A 509 -7.41 1.82 -1.84
CA GLY A 509 -7.32 3.27 -2.09
C GLY A 509 -8.07 4.14 -1.08
N GLY A 510 -8.75 3.52 -0.10
CA GLY A 510 -9.52 4.23 0.91
C GLY A 510 -10.89 4.68 0.40
N ARG A 511 -11.53 5.58 1.16
CA ARG A 511 -12.91 6.02 0.91
C ARG A 511 -13.05 6.71 -0.45
N GLY A 512 -14.12 6.39 -1.19
CA GLY A 512 -14.39 6.93 -2.53
C GLY A 512 -13.41 6.47 -3.63
N SER A 513 -12.55 5.48 -3.37
CA SER A 513 -11.65 4.95 -4.38
C SER A 513 -12.41 4.27 -5.52
N LYS A 514 -12.07 4.64 -6.76
CA LYS A 514 -12.68 4.11 -8.00
C LYS A 514 -12.34 2.63 -8.23
N ARG A 515 -11.21 2.15 -7.70
CA ARG A 515 -10.80 0.73 -7.73
C ARG A 515 -11.87 -0.19 -7.12
N GLY A 516 -12.67 0.35 -6.21
CA GLY A 516 -13.68 -0.41 -5.49
C GLY A 516 -13.09 -1.32 -4.42
N PHE A 517 -13.79 -2.40 -4.11
CA PHE A 517 -13.41 -3.32 -3.03
C PHE A 517 -13.15 -4.75 -3.53
N PHE A 518 -12.14 -5.37 -2.93
CA PHE A 518 -11.77 -6.77 -3.15
C PHE A 518 -11.98 -7.54 -1.86
N GLY A 519 -12.35 -8.81 -1.96
CA GLY A 519 -12.46 -9.65 -0.79
C GLY A 519 -12.78 -11.09 -1.11
N ILE A 520 -13.32 -11.78 -0.12
CA ILE A 520 -13.68 -13.19 -0.22
C ILE A 520 -15.17 -13.37 0.05
N TRP A 521 -15.85 -14.17 -0.75
CA TRP A 521 -17.16 -14.72 -0.44
C TRP A 521 -17.00 -16.07 0.27
N THR A 522 -17.87 -16.33 1.23
CA THR A 522 -17.95 -17.57 2.02
C THR A 522 -19.41 -17.88 2.32
N ASP A 523 -19.72 -19.11 2.71
CA ASP A 523 -21.02 -19.44 3.28
C ASP A 523 -21.33 -18.55 4.50
N ALA A 524 -22.58 -18.06 4.61
CA ALA A 524 -22.96 -17.13 5.66
C ALA A 524 -22.99 -17.78 7.06
N LEU A 525 -23.30 -19.08 7.13
CA LEU A 525 -23.36 -19.87 8.36
C LEU A 525 -21.98 -20.45 8.74
N LYS A 526 -20.97 -20.29 7.87
CA LYS A 526 -19.61 -20.77 8.07
C LYS A 526 -19.57 -22.29 8.26
N GLU A 527 -20.37 -23.02 7.49
CA GLU A 527 -20.43 -24.48 7.55
C GLU A 527 -19.06 -25.13 7.31
N GLU A 528 -18.82 -26.27 7.96
CA GLU A 528 -17.59 -27.02 7.78
C GLU A 528 -17.46 -27.47 6.31
N HIS A 529 -16.27 -27.29 5.73
CA HIS A 529 -15.98 -27.57 4.32
C HIS A 529 -16.79 -26.74 3.31
N SER A 530 -17.36 -25.59 3.72
CA SER A 530 -17.95 -24.65 2.76
C SER A 530 -16.88 -24.01 1.87
N PRO A 531 -17.14 -23.84 0.56
CA PRO A 531 -16.17 -23.22 -0.33
C PRO A 531 -16.03 -21.72 -0.06
N ASN A 532 -14.94 -21.16 -0.58
CA ASN A 532 -14.65 -19.74 -0.59
C ASN A 532 -14.13 -19.33 -1.96
N GLY A 533 -14.26 -18.05 -2.32
CA GLY A 533 -13.69 -17.53 -3.56
C GLY A 533 -13.64 -16.01 -3.59
N PRO A 534 -12.89 -15.42 -4.53
CA PRO A 534 -12.66 -13.99 -4.55
C PRO A 534 -13.86 -13.22 -5.10
N VAL A 535 -13.99 -11.96 -4.69
CA VAL A 535 -14.94 -10.99 -5.25
C VAL A 535 -14.23 -9.69 -5.57
N TRP A 536 -14.77 -8.97 -6.55
CA TRP A 536 -14.39 -7.60 -6.85
C TRP A 536 -15.61 -6.81 -7.31
N TYR A 537 -15.85 -5.67 -6.68
CA TYR A 537 -16.91 -4.72 -7.05
C TYR A 537 -16.36 -3.30 -7.11
N TRP A 538 -16.85 -2.52 -8.06
CA TRP A 538 -16.53 -1.12 -8.29
C TRP A 538 -17.80 -0.31 -8.52
N LYS A 539 -17.70 1.01 -8.37
CA LYS A 539 -18.82 1.93 -8.64
C LYS A 539 -19.09 2.00 -10.14
N ALA A 540 -20.36 1.91 -10.53
CA ALA A 540 -20.80 1.96 -11.93
C ALA A 540 -20.84 3.37 -12.51
#